data_AF-A0A968E2Y3-F1
#
_entry.id   AF-A0A968E2Y3-F1
#
_cell.length_a   1.000
_cell.length_b   1.000
_cell.length_c   1.000
_cell.angle_alpha   90.00
_cell.angle_beta   90.00
_cell.angle_gamma   90.00
#
_symmetry.space_group_name_H-M   'P 1'
#
loop_
_entity.id
_entity.type
_entity.pdbx_description
1 polymer ?
#
loop_
_entity_poly.entity_id
_entity_poly.type
_entity_poly.pdbx_seq_one_letter_code
_entity_poly.pdbx_strand_id
1 'polypeptide(L)' 'MFKKDGEFGEGGETIIARGVKLEGDFKSEGNVVVEGEVNGALTTSNDLRVSEGAKINANVKAQSAVVAGEI' A
#
# COMPACT_ATOMS: atom_id res chain seq x y z
N MET A 1 1.10 -29.03 3.21
CA MET A 1 2.21 -28.05 3.34
C MET A 1 1.71 -26.75 2.73
N PHE A 2 1.42 -25.75 3.57
CA PHE A 2 1.08 -24.42 3.08
C PHE A 2 2.40 -23.70 2.82
N LYS A 3 2.68 -23.35 1.57
CA LYS A 3 3.77 -22.43 1.25
C LYS A 3 3.34 -21.06 1.77
N LYS A 4 4.12 -20.52 2.70
CA LYS A 4 3.98 -19.15 3.16
C LYS A 4 4.53 -18.28 2.03
N ASP A 5 3.62 -17.81 1.17
CA ASP A 5 3.96 -16.87 0.11
C ASP A 5 4.45 -15.57 0.75
N GLY A 6 5.64 -15.10 0.33
CA GLY A 6 6.23 -13.83 0.72
C GLY A 6 7.14 -13.90 1.95
N GLU A 7 8.46 -13.90 1.71
CA GLU A 7 9.38 -13.30 2.68
C GLU A 7 9.05 -11.81 2.75
N PHE A 8 8.38 -11.40 3.83
CA PHE A 8 8.21 -10.00 4.16
C PHE A 8 9.57 -9.46 4.60
N GLY A 9 10.12 -8.49 3.85
CA GLY A 9 11.31 -7.76 4.29
C GLY A 9 11.13 -7.21 5.71
N GLU A 10 12.24 -6.98 6.42
CA GLU A 10 12.21 -6.36 7.74
C GLU A 10 11.38 -5.07 7.70
N GLY A 11 10.21 -5.05 8.36
CA GLY A 11 9.24 -3.95 8.31
C GLY A 11 7.77 -4.37 8.30
N GLY A 12 7.46 -5.64 7.98
CA GLY A 12 6.08 -6.14 7.95
C GLY A 12 5.26 -5.59 6.77
N GLU A 13 4.06 -6.13 6.59
CA GLU A 13 3.12 -5.68 5.55
C GLU A 13 1.97 -4.90 6.19
N THR A 14 1.60 -3.77 5.60
CA THR A 14 0.40 -3.02 5.96
C THR A 14 -0.63 -3.09 4.86
N ILE A 15 -1.87 -3.41 5.20
CA ILE A 15 -2.98 -3.51 4.25
C ILE A 15 -4.03 -2.46 4.61
N ILE A 16 -4.28 -1.53 3.68
CA ILE A 16 -5.44 -0.63 3.72
C ILE A 16 -6.59 -1.35 3.02
N ALA A 17 -7.39 -2.06 3.79
CA ALA A 17 -8.43 -2.95 3.28
C ALA A 17 -9.60 -2.20 2.62
N ARG A 18 -10.37 -2.92 1.81
CA ARG A 18 -11.61 -2.40 1.19
C ARG A 18 -12.55 -1.82 2.23
N GLY A 19 -13.15 -0.67 1.92
CA GLY A 19 -14.03 0.06 2.84
C GLY A 19 -13.29 0.96 3.85
N VAL A 20 -11.96 0.92 3.88
CA VAL A 20 -11.15 1.89 4.62
C VAL A 20 -10.86 3.09 3.74
N LYS A 21 -11.12 4.28 4.29
CA LYS A 21 -10.67 5.55 3.73
C LYS A 21 -9.63 6.16 4.65
N LEU A 22 -8.41 6.32 4.15
CA LEU A 22 -7.33 7.01 4.85
C LEU A 22 -7.27 8.46 4.38
N GLU A 23 -7.23 9.40 5.32
CA GLU A 23 -7.07 10.84 5.07
C GLU A 23 -5.91 11.38 5.90
N GLY A 24 -4.88 11.94 5.24
CA GLY A 24 -3.70 12.52 5.88
C GLY A 24 -2.37 11.97 5.36
N ASP A 25 -1.33 12.00 6.21
CA ASP A 25 0.02 11.54 5.89
C ASP A 25 0.27 10.13 6.44
N PHE A 26 0.46 9.15 5.56
CA PHE A 26 0.79 7.77 5.91
C PHE A 26 2.26 7.47 5.61
N LYS A 27 2.99 6.98 6.61
CA LYS A 27 4.40 6.57 6.48
C LYS A 27 4.58 5.15 7.00
N SER A 28 5.18 4.28 6.19
CA SER A 28 5.53 2.91 6.55
C SER A 28 6.96 2.59 6.15
N GLU A 29 7.64 1.77 6.93
CA GLU A 29 8.96 1.24 6.56
C GLU A 29 8.85 -0.05 5.75
N GLY A 30 7.72 -0.76 5.83
CA GLY A 30 7.48 -2.04 5.15
C GLY A 30 6.61 -1.93 3.90
N ASN A 31 6.23 -3.08 3.36
CA ASN A 31 5.37 -3.16 2.19
C ASN A 31 3.98 -2.59 2.48
N VAL A 32 3.38 -1.94 1.49
CA VAL A 32 2.05 -1.35 1.61
C VAL A 32 1.14 -1.89 0.52
N VAL A 33 0.00 -2.47 0.91
CA VAL A 33 -1.06 -2.89 0.00
C VAL A 33 -2.28 -2.00 0.19
N VAL A 34 -2.76 -1.37 -0.88
CA VAL A 34 -3.93 -0.51 -0.87
C VAL A 34 -5.05 -1.18 -1.65
N GLU A 35 -6.12 -1.52 -0.95
CA GLU A 35 -7.38 -2.01 -1.52
C GLU A 35 -8.55 -1.03 -1.31
N GLY A 36 -8.36 -0.02 -0.45
CA GLY A 36 -9.33 1.02 -0.13
C GLY A 36 -9.01 2.36 -0.80
N GLU A 37 -9.33 3.44 -0.09
CA GLU A 37 -9.15 4.81 -0.54
C GLU A 37 -8.07 5.53 0.27
N VAL A 38 -7.17 6.26 -0.39
CA VAL A 38 -6.13 7.06 0.27
C VAL A 38 -6.17 8.48 -0.26
N ASN A 39 -6.29 9.47 0.62
CA ASN A 39 -6.29 10.89 0.27
C ASN A 39 -5.24 11.62 1.12
N GLY A 40 -4.28 12.31 0.49
CA GLY A 40 -3.21 13.03 1.20
C GLY A 40 -1.80 12.68 0.74
N ALA A 41 -0.99 12.03 1.58
CA ALA A 41 0.35 11.57 1.21
C ALA A 41 0.62 10.15 1.70
N LEU A 42 1.31 9.37 0.87
CA LEU A 42 1.71 8.00 1.17
C LEU A 42 3.22 7.87 0.93
N THR A 43 3.97 7.50 1.97
CA THR A 43 5.40 7.21 1.86
C THR A 43 5.69 5.81 2.37
N THR A 44 6.33 5.00 1.56
CA THR A 44 6.96 3.74 2.00
C THR A 44 8.42 3.66 1.54
N SER A 45 9.25 3.03 2.35
CA SER A 45 10.65 2.70 2.00
C SER A 45 10.76 1.44 1.14
N ASN A 46 9.68 0.69 0.96
CA ASN A 46 9.62 -0.58 0.25
C ASN A 46 8.54 -0.54 -0.87
N ASP A 47 7.97 -1.69 -1.22
CA ASP A 47 7.03 -1.84 -2.33
C ASP A 47 5.61 -1.39 -1.97
N LEU A 48 4.96 -0.71 -2.92
CA LEU A 48 3.55 -0.35 -2.88
C LEU A 48 2.77 -1.20 -3.90
N ARG A 49 1.69 -1.83 -3.45
CA ARG A 49 0.72 -2.51 -4.32
C ARG A 49 -0.62 -1.81 -4.23
N VAL A 50 -1.14 -1.36 -5.37
CA VAL A 50 -2.48 -0.76 -5.48
C VAL A 50 -3.36 -1.77 -6.18
N SER A 51 -4.28 -2.38 -5.43
CA SER A 51 -5.18 -3.42 -5.92
C SER A 51 -6.28 -2.84 -6.81
N GLU A 52 -6.90 -3.71 -7.60
CA GLU A 52 -8.05 -3.34 -8.42
C GLU A 52 -9.19 -2.75 -7.57
N GLY A 53 -9.73 -1.61 -8.01
CA GLY A 53 -10.78 -0.88 -7.31
C GLY A 53 -10.30 0.04 -6.18
N ALA A 54 -9.01 0.03 -5.85
CA ALA A 54 -8.42 1.02 -4.94
C ALA A 54 -8.32 2.39 -5.62
N LYS A 55 -8.47 3.46 -4.83
CA LYS A 55 -8.36 4.85 -5.30
C LYS A 55 -7.39 5.63 -4.42
N ILE A 56 -6.35 6.17 -5.03
CA ILE A 56 -5.35 6.98 -4.35
C ILE A 56 -5.41 8.39 -4.91
N ASN A 57 -5.86 9.36 -4.12
CA ASN A 57 -5.73 10.78 -4.41
C ASN A 57 -4.66 11.36 -3.48
N ALA A 58 -3.41 10.95 -3.66
CA ALA A 58 -2.33 11.27 -2.74
C ALA A 58 -0.97 11.45 -3.44
N ASN A 59 -0.07 12.20 -2.78
CA ASN A 59 1.33 12.23 -3.15
C ASN A 59 2.01 10.93 -2.70
N VAL A 60 2.39 10.08 -3.65
CA VAL A 60 2.95 8.76 -3.39
C VAL A 60 4.47 8.75 -3.56
N LYS A 61 5.18 8.22 -2.55
CA LYS A 61 6.61 7.90 -2.62
C LYS A 61 6.83 6.46 -2.16
N ALA A 62 7.37 5.63 -3.03
CA ALA A 62 7.66 4.22 -2.77
C ALA A 62 8.96 3.82 -3.48
N GLN A 63 9.57 2.70 -3.10
CA GLN A 63 10.72 2.14 -3.82
C GLN A 63 10.29 1.62 -5.19
N SER A 64 9.24 0.79 -5.19
CA SER A 64 8.58 0.29 -6.40
C SER A 64 7.07 0.34 -6.21
N ALA A 65 6.32 0.42 -7.30
CA ALA A 65 4.86 0.39 -7.25
C ALA A 65 4.28 -0.53 -8.34
N VAL A 66 3.34 -1.38 -7.96
CA VAL A 66 2.50 -2.15 -8.88
C VAL A 66 1.08 -1.61 -8.77
N VAL A 67 0.53 -1.12 -9.88
CA VAL A 67 -0.74 -0.40 -9.89
C VAL A 67 -1.75 -1.10 -10.77
N ALA A 68 -2.83 -1.60 -10.16
CA ALA A 68 -4.01 -2.14 -10.82
C ALA A 68 -5.27 -1.29 -10.59
N GLY A 69 -5.22 -0.33 -9.66
CA GLY A 69 -6.30 0.63 -9.37
C GLY A 69 -6.06 2.00 -9.98
N GLU A 70 -6.65 3.03 -9.37
CA GLU A 70 -6.55 4.44 -9.78
C GLU A 70 -5.62 5.21 -8.83
N ILE A 71 -4.70 6.01 -9.39
CA ILE A 71 -3.80 6.94 -8.68
C ILE A 71 -3.87 8.32 -9.35
#